data_AF-A0A7Z1AZ08-F1
#
_entry.id   AF-A0A7Z1AZ08-F1
#
_cell.length_a   1.000
_cell.length_b   1.000
_cell.length_c   1.000
_cell.angle_alpha   90.00
_cell.angle_beta   90.00
_cell.angle_gamma   90.00
#
_symmetry.space_group_name_H-M   'P 1'
#
loop_
_entity.id
_entity.type
_entity.pdbx_description
1 polymer ?
#
loop_
_entity_poly.entity_id
_entity_poly.type
_entity_poly.pdbx_seq_one_letter_code
_entity_poly.pdbx_strand_id
1 'polypeptide(L)'
;MPAQPEGGPPAAVTARRPRVTRELVLPLVVAELVLVMVLVVLDRSWPTVAVVAACGVLLGAVVALRVRGRLVCQWIMLGCRFLLRERGTDLPAEDQGAALLALVRPHAHCTHTMIGDAQAFLVSDVAGVGAVLRPEPGRREPGPPLLTPRDLLPESSDDQAVAYAVQVVHHAGVDRSQPPRVWLTLQALRTAEIHADEDVCAALANVVRRVRRKLRRAGMPFRTLSDQETLGSYAALAHVNAGRGRVREDWWHWQSGPIRHATFRLDGWPALSRQAGARLVRWLLAAAPDTAVTVSRTAHHSPTAPGAEPVVSAVLRIATSRPEALTAAVTDMERLANEVGVTLNRLDGQHVHGLAATLPVGIVEPS
;
A
#
# COMPACT_ATOMS: atom_id res chain seq x y z
N MET A 1 -29.10 -2.81 53.42
CA MET A 1 -28.26 -1.84 52.69
C MET A 1 -26.80 -2.24 52.90
N PRO A 2 -26.12 -2.82 51.90
CA PRO A 2 -24.66 -2.84 51.86
C PRO A 2 -24.16 -1.96 50.71
N ALA A 3 -23.11 -1.19 50.99
CA ALA A 3 -22.57 -0.11 50.19
C ALA A 3 -21.87 -0.62 48.91
N GLN A 4 -22.05 0.13 47.81
CA GLN A 4 -21.24 0.02 46.61
C GLN A 4 -19.80 0.50 46.91
N PRO A 5 -18.76 -0.17 46.38
CA PRO A 5 -17.42 0.40 46.37
C PRO A 5 -17.34 1.47 45.26
N GLU A 6 -16.86 2.63 45.66
CA GLU A 6 -16.65 3.81 44.82
C GLU A 6 -15.63 3.57 43.70
N GLY A 7 -15.90 4.20 42.55
CA GLY A 7 -15.05 4.14 41.37
C GLY A 7 -13.69 4.79 41.62
N GLY A 8 -12.63 4.00 41.44
CA GLY A 8 -11.27 4.51 41.36
C GLY A 8 -11.08 5.41 40.12
N PRO A 9 -10.18 6.40 40.19
CA PRO A 9 -9.93 7.33 39.09
C PRO A 9 -9.43 6.58 37.85
N PRO A 10 -9.73 7.07 36.63
CA PRO A 10 -9.28 6.43 35.41
C PRO A 10 -7.75 6.39 35.38
N ALA A 11 -7.19 5.19 35.26
CA ALA A 11 -5.76 4.98 35.11
C ALA A 11 -5.25 5.84 33.94
N ALA A 12 -4.34 6.76 34.25
CA ALA A 12 -3.70 7.61 33.27
C ALA A 12 -3.03 6.74 32.20
N VAL A 13 -3.49 6.92 30.96
CA VAL A 13 -2.88 6.34 29.76
C VAL A 13 -1.41 6.75 29.76
N THR A 14 -0.52 5.78 29.96
CA THR A 14 0.91 5.99 29.91
C THR A 14 1.31 6.46 28.53
N ALA A 15 1.73 7.72 28.46
CA ALA A 15 2.26 8.34 27.26
C ALA A 15 3.39 7.47 26.70
N ARG A 16 3.21 7.06 25.43
CA ARG A 16 4.17 6.29 24.64
C ARG A 16 5.51 7.03 24.64
N ARG A 17 6.55 6.45 25.27
CA ARG A 17 7.92 6.99 25.21
C ARG A 17 8.32 7.19 23.74
N PRO A 18 8.86 8.36 23.36
CA PRO A 18 9.17 8.65 21.97
C PRO A 18 10.36 7.79 21.50
N ARG A 19 10.21 7.15 20.34
CA ARG A 19 11.20 6.31 19.62
C ARG A 19 12.40 7.13 19.08
N VAL A 20 12.96 8.04 19.86
CA VAL A 20 13.92 9.06 19.38
C VAL A 20 15.39 8.58 19.40
N THR A 21 15.71 7.47 20.07
CA THR A 21 17.12 7.11 20.31
C THR A 21 17.81 6.34 19.19
N ARG A 22 17.10 5.69 18.25
CA ARG A 22 17.76 4.90 17.20
C ARG A 22 18.15 5.71 15.95
N GLU A 23 17.48 6.84 15.72
CA GLU A 23 17.63 7.64 14.49
C GLU A 23 18.81 8.63 14.55
N LEU A 24 19.35 8.92 15.74
CA LEU A 24 20.47 9.86 15.96
C LEU A 24 21.84 9.17 16.11
N VAL A 25 21.88 7.86 16.28
CA VAL A 25 23.13 7.11 16.50
C VAL A 25 24.00 7.09 15.25
N LEU A 26 23.40 6.83 14.08
CA LEU A 26 24.15 6.74 12.83
C LEU A 26 24.79 8.09 12.41
N PRO A 27 24.09 9.24 12.46
CA PRO A 27 24.72 10.54 12.24
C PRO A 27 25.87 10.85 13.21
N LEU A 28 25.72 10.47 14.49
CA LEU A 28 26.73 10.73 15.52
C LEU A 28 28.00 9.90 15.28
N VAL A 29 27.86 8.61 14.99
CA VAL A 29 28.98 7.70 14.68
C VAL A 29 29.73 8.16 13.42
N VAL A 30 29.00 8.65 12.41
CA VAL A 30 29.62 9.19 11.19
C VAL A 30 30.37 10.48 11.48
N ALA A 31 29.82 11.37 12.32
CA ALA A 31 30.52 12.58 12.74
C ALA A 31 31.81 12.27 13.53
N GLU A 32 31.78 11.25 14.40
CA GLU A 32 32.94 10.79 15.17
C GLU A 32 34.04 10.19 14.26
N LEU A 33 33.67 9.33 13.29
CA LEU A 33 34.59 8.80 12.29
C LEU A 33 35.24 9.89 11.42
N VAL A 34 34.47 10.92 11.06
CA VAL A 34 34.99 12.07 10.32
C VAL A 34 35.98 12.86 11.17
N LEU A 35 35.66 13.11 12.45
CA LEU A 35 36.58 13.78 13.38
C LEU A 35 37.89 13.00 13.52
N VAL A 36 37.83 11.68 13.67
CA VAL A 36 39.01 10.80 13.72
C VAL A 36 39.81 10.88 12.41
N MET A 37 39.17 10.83 11.25
CA MET A 37 39.87 10.98 9.96
C MET A 37 40.55 12.34 9.80
N VAL A 38 39.92 13.43 10.27
CA VAL A 38 40.54 14.76 10.26
C VAL A 38 41.76 14.79 11.19
N LEU A 39 41.63 14.23 12.41
CA LEU A 39 42.72 14.14 13.38
C LEU A 39 43.93 13.35 12.86
N VAL A 40 43.71 12.26 12.14
CA VAL A 40 44.77 11.43 11.54
C VAL A 40 45.52 12.14 10.41
N VAL A 41 44.93 13.17 9.79
CA VAL A 41 45.49 13.87 8.62
C VAL A 41 46.14 15.22 9.01
N LEU A 42 46.14 15.61 10.29
CA LEU A 42 46.72 16.89 10.73
C LEU A 42 48.21 17.09 10.38
N ASP A 43 48.99 16.00 10.30
CA ASP A 43 50.41 16.05 9.91
C ASP A 43 50.64 16.05 8.39
N ARG A 44 49.57 16.07 7.58
CA ARG A 44 49.62 16.12 6.11
C ARG A 44 49.48 17.55 5.59
N SER A 45 49.80 17.73 4.30
CA SER A 45 49.63 19.01 3.62
C SER A 45 48.18 19.51 3.72
N TRP A 46 48.02 20.82 3.94
CA TRP A 46 46.73 21.53 4.06
C TRP A 46 45.66 21.14 3.01
N PRO A 47 45.98 20.89 1.72
CA PRO A 47 44.99 20.47 0.73
C PRO A 47 44.34 19.12 1.10
N THR A 48 45.10 18.21 1.70
CA THR A 48 44.62 16.88 2.09
C THR A 48 43.62 16.99 3.24
N VAL A 49 43.94 17.82 4.24
CA VAL A 49 43.04 18.12 5.37
C VAL A 49 41.74 18.74 4.86
N ALA A 50 41.82 19.69 3.93
CA ALA A 50 40.64 20.36 3.37
C ALA A 50 39.72 19.39 2.60
N VAL A 51 40.28 18.49 1.78
CA VAL A 51 39.50 17.47 1.05
C VAL A 51 38.83 16.49 2.02
N VAL A 52 39.57 15.99 3.02
CA VAL A 52 39.03 15.04 4.01
C VAL A 52 37.92 15.68 4.84
N ALA A 53 38.13 16.91 5.30
CA ALA A 53 37.11 17.67 6.02
C ALA A 53 35.86 17.91 5.17
N ALA A 54 36.03 18.32 3.90
CA ALA A 54 34.91 18.53 2.98
C ALA A 54 34.11 17.23 2.73
N CYS A 55 34.80 16.11 2.46
CA CYS A 55 34.17 14.79 2.32
C CYS A 55 33.42 14.38 3.60
N GLY A 56 34.00 14.67 4.77
CA GLY A 56 33.39 14.38 6.06
C GLY A 56 32.14 15.20 6.35
N VAL A 57 32.16 16.50 6.06
CA VAL A 57 30.97 17.36 6.15
C VAL A 57 29.89 16.89 5.17
N LEU A 58 30.26 16.52 3.95
CA LEU A 58 29.33 15.98 2.95
C LEU A 58 28.69 14.67 3.44
N LEU A 59 29.48 13.75 4.00
CA LEU A 59 29.01 12.48 4.51
C LEU A 59 28.08 12.67 5.73
N GLY A 60 28.46 13.56 6.65
CA GLY A 60 27.61 13.94 7.78
C GLY A 60 26.29 14.55 7.31
N ALA A 61 26.32 15.44 6.32
CA ALA A 61 25.12 16.01 5.71
C ALA A 61 24.24 14.94 5.05
N VAL A 62 24.82 13.98 4.32
CA VAL A 62 24.09 12.87 3.68
C VAL A 62 23.39 11.95 4.70
N VAL A 63 23.96 11.80 5.89
CA VAL A 63 23.41 10.93 6.95
C VAL A 63 22.44 11.68 7.87
N ALA A 64 22.58 12.99 8.03
CA ALA A 64 21.75 13.80 8.93
C ALA A 64 20.59 14.53 8.23
N LEU A 65 20.76 14.92 6.97
CA LEU A 65 19.76 15.73 6.27
C LEU A 65 18.52 14.88 5.94
N ARG A 66 17.36 15.40 6.35
CA ARG A 66 16.06 14.92 5.92
C ARG A 66 15.52 15.84 4.83
N VAL A 67 15.30 15.28 3.65
CA VAL A 67 14.62 15.96 2.55
C VAL A 67 13.25 15.31 2.37
N ARG A 68 12.17 16.09 2.54
CA ARG A 68 10.77 15.61 2.47
C ARG A 68 10.48 14.41 3.39
N GLY A 69 11.02 14.43 4.60
CA GLY A 69 10.79 13.38 5.60
C GLY A 69 11.59 12.08 5.43
N ARG A 70 12.44 11.98 4.39
CA ARG A 70 13.37 10.85 4.19
C ARG A 70 14.83 11.30 4.33
N LEU A 71 15.70 10.43 4.81
CA LEU A 71 17.14 10.70 4.89
C LEU A 71 17.76 10.76 3.48
N VAL A 72 18.78 11.60 3.26
CA VAL A 72 19.45 11.68 1.95
C VAL A 72 20.03 10.33 1.52
N CYS A 73 20.59 9.52 2.42
CA CYS A 73 20.97 8.14 2.11
C CYS A 73 19.82 7.30 1.53
N GLN A 74 18.59 7.47 2.04
CA GLN A 74 17.43 6.74 1.52
C GLN A 74 17.09 7.20 0.10
N TRP A 75 17.21 8.51 -0.19
CA TRP A 75 17.06 9.03 -1.55
C TRP A 75 18.13 8.50 -2.50
N ILE A 76 19.39 8.42 -2.05
CA ILE A 76 20.49 7.86 -2.85
C ILE A 76 20.22 6.37 -3.13
N MET A 77 19.89 5.56 -2.13
CA MET A 77 19.57 4.14 -2.32
C MET A 77 18.37 3.95 -3.26
N LEU A 78 17.35 4.80 -3.11
CA LEU A 78 16.19 4.78 -3.98
C LEU A 78 16.55 5.14 -5.43
N GLY A 79 17.37 6.18 -5.61
CA GLY A 79 17.92 6.58 -6.89
C GLY A 79 18.73 5.47 -7.55
N CYS A 80 19.68 4.86 -6.82
CA CYS A 80 20.47 3.75 -7.31
C CYS A 80 19.61 2.55 -7.70
N ARG A 81 18.67 2.13 -6.85
CA ARG A 81 17.76 1.01 -7.15
C ARG A 81 16.91 1.31 -8.38
N PHE A 82 16.42 2.53 -8.53
CA PHE A 82 15.64 2.94 -9.69
C PHE A 82 16.47 2.94 -10.98
N LEU A 83 17.72 3.41 -10.94
CA LEU A 83 18.60 3.45 -12.10
C LEU A 83 19.05 2.06 -12.55
N LEU A 84 19.24 1.13 -11.61
CA LEU A 84 19.69 -0.23 -11.88
C LEU A 84 18.57 -1.17 -12.37
N ARG A 85 17.30 -0.78 -12.20
CA ARG A 85 16.16 -1.62 -12.54
C ARG A 85 15.73 -1.45 -13.99
N GLU A 86 15.18 -2.50 -14.57
CA GLU A 86 14.46 -2.40 -15.84
C GLU A 86 13.20 -1.53 -15.67
N ARG A 87 13.08 -0.54 -16.56
CA ARG A 87 12.10 0.54 -16.46
C ARG A 87 11.04 0.51 -17.54
N GLY A 88 11.13 -0.38 -18.52
CA GLY A 88 10.16 -0.41 -19.61
C GLY A 88 10.08 -1.79 -20.24
N THR A 89 8.85 -2.22 -20.51
CA THR A 89 8.57 -3.55 -21.05
C THR A 89 7.30 -3.44 -21.91
N ASP A 90 7.27 -4.13 -23.05
CA ASP A 90 6.04 -4.31 -23.82
C ASP A 90 5.36 -5.60 -23.33
N LEU A 91 4.18 -5.47 -22.71
CA LEU A 91 3.37 -6.61 -22.30
C LEU A 91 2.78 -7.30 -23.56
N PRO A 92 2.73 -8.64 -23.59
CA PRO A 92 2.10 -9.38 -24.68
C PRO A 92 0.65 -8.93 -24.86
N ALA A 93 0.17 -8.90 -26.10
CA ALA A 93 -1.20 -8.49 -26.41
C ALA A 93 -2.24 -9.46 -25.81
N GLU A 94 -1.88 -10.74 -25.78
CA GLU A 94 -2.61 -11.80 -25.09
C GLU A 94 -2.22 -11.79 -23.61
N ASP A 95 -3.19 -12.00 -22.72
CA ASP A 95 -2.99 -12.13 -21.26
C ASP A 95 -2.26 -10.98 -20.56
N GLN A 96 -2.49 -9.73 -21.00
CA GLN A 96 -1.92 -8.52 -20.39
C GLN A 96 -2.09 -8.44 -18.87
N GLY A 97 -3.19 -8.98 -18.33
CA GLY A 97 -3.43 -9.04 -16.88
C GLY A 97 -2.45 -9.97 -16.15
N ALA A 98 -2.14 -11.13 -16.74
CA ALA A 98 -1.17 -12.08 -16.19
C ALA A 98 0.26 -11.55 -16.31
N ALA A 99 0.61 -10.98 -17.48
CA ALA A 99 1.92 -10.37 -17.69
C ALA A 99 2.15 -9.17 -16.74
N LEU A 100 1.12 -8.36 -16.51
CA LEU A 100 1.15 -7.30 -15.51
C LEU A 100 1.33 -7.85 -14.10
N LEU A 101 0.62 -8.93 -13.73
CA LEU A 101 0.77 -9.56 -12.42
C LEU A 101 2.22 -10.03 -12.20
N ALA A 102 2.82 -10.69 -13.20
CA ALA A 102 4.22 -11.11 -13.15
C ALA A 102 5.18 -9.90 -13.03
N LEU A 103 4.86 -8.78 -13.66
CA LEU A 103 5.66 -7.56 -13.55
C LEU A 103 5.61 -6.94 -12.14
N VAL A 104 4.43 -6.90 -11.51
CA VAL A 104 4.25 -6.28 -10.19
C VAL A 104 4.55 -7.23 -9.02
N ARG A 105 4.40 -8.54 -9.23
CA ARG A 105 4.70 -9.61 -8.29
C ARG A 105 5.40 -10.77 -9.02
N PRO A 106 6.73 -10.68 -9.23
CA PRO A 106 7.48 -11.66 -10.02
C PRO A 106 7.44 -13.10 -9.51
N HIS A 107 7.21 -13.28 -8.21
CA HIS A 107 7.16 -14.59 -7.55
C HIS A 107 5.72 -15.07 -7.32
N ALA A 108 4.72 -14.38 -7.89
CA ALA A 108 3.34 -14.81 -7.79
C ALA A 108 3.01 -15.93 -8.77
N HIS A 109 2.37 -16.97 -8.28
CA HIS A 109 1.76 -18.04 -9.08
C HIS A 109 0.25 -18.09 -8.83
N CYS A 110 -0.49 -18.49 -9.87
CA CYS A 110 -1.94 -18.54 -9.83
C CYS A 110 -2.41 -19.97 -9.57
N THR A 111 -3.39 -20.12 -8.67
CA THR A 111 -4.01 -21.42 -8.37
C THR A 111 -5.53 -21.27 -8.26
N HIS A 112 -6.23 -22.39 -8.20
CA HIS A 112 -7.69 -22.42 -8.11
C HIS A 112 -8.11 -23.28 -6.93
N THR A 113 -9.14 -22.84 -6.21
CA THR A 113 -9.77 -23.65 -5.18
C THR A 113 -11.28 -23.46 -5.18
N MET A 114 -12.01 -24.43 -4.64
CA MET A 114 -13.46 -24.30 -4.43
C MET A 114 -13.73 -23.61 -3.09
N ILE A 115 -14.42 -22.48 -3.12
CA ILE A 115 -14.86 -21.76 -1.92
C ILE A 115 -16.38 -21.82 -1.82
N GLY A 116 -16.89 -22.84 -1.13
CA GLY A 116 -18.29 -23.23 -1.21
C GLY A 116 -18.56 -23.82 -2.59
N ASP A 117 -19.59 -23.32 -3.29
CA ASP A 117 -20.00 -23.84 -4.59
C ASP A 117 -19.37 -23.10 -5.79
N ALA A 118 -18.43 -22.18 -5.54
CA ALA A 118 -17.80 -21.36 -6.58
C ALA A 118 -16.29 -21.60 -6.64
N GLN A 119 -15.78 -21.76 -7.86
CA GLN A 119 -14.34 -21.77 -8.12
C GLN A 119 -13.80 -20.35 -7.92
N ALA A 120 -12.77 -20.21 -7.09
CA ALA A 120 -12.11 -18.96 -6.81
C ALA A 120 -10.70 -18.97 -7.41
N PHE A 121 -10.37 -17.90 -8.12
CA PHE A 121 -9.01 -17.64 -8.56
C PHE A 121 -8.18 -17.09 -7.39
N LEU A 122 -7.04 -17.74 -7.14
CA LEU A 122 -6.13 -17.43 -6.05
C LEU A 122 -4.77 -16.98 -6.60
N VAL A 123 -4.21 -15.95 -5.97
CA VAL A 123 -2.84 -15.49 -6.24
C VAL A 123 -1.97 -15.82 -5.02
N SER A 124 -1.02 -16.73 -5.21
CA SER A 124 -0.07 -17.17 -4.20
C SER A 124 1.28 -16.51 -4.47
N ASP A 125 1.93 -15.97 -3.44
CA ASP A 125 3.31 -15.42 -3.51
C ASP A 125 3.93 -15.52 -2.10
N VAL A 126 5.22 -15.25 -1.93
CA VAL A 126 5.98 -15.36 -0.67
C VAL A 126 5.27 -14.82 0.57
N ALA A 127 4.51 -13.73 0.44
CA ALA A 127 3.78 -13.13 1.56
C ALA A 127 2.54 -13.93 2.01
N GLY A 128 1.88 -14.67 1.10
CA GLY A 128 0.60 -15.31 1.38
C GLY A 128 -0.19 -15.67 0.13
N VAL A 129 -1.38 -16.23 0.32
CA VAL A 129 -2.35 -16.54 -0.74
C VAL A 129 -3.54 -15.59 -0.63
N GLY A 130 -3.92 -14.96 -1.75
CA GLY A 130 -4.99 -13.97 -1.83
C GLY A 130 -6.12 -14.37 -2.78
N ALA A 131 -7.36 -14.00 -2.42
CA ALA A 131 -8.56 -14.16 -3.24
C ALA A 131 -9.24 -12.80 -3.45
N VAL A 132 -9.69 -12.52 -4.67
CA VAL A 132 -10.38 -11.27 -5.03
C VAL A 132 -11.89 -11.46 -5.07
N LEU A 133 -12.61 -10.51 -4.48
CA LEU A 133 -14.06 -10.47 -4.43
C LEU A 133 -14.59 -9.14 -4.96
N ARG A 134 -15.81 -9.18 -5.52
CA ARG A 134 -16.54 -8.01 -6.01
C ARG A 134 -18.01 -8.06 -5.56
N PRO A 135 -18.70 -6.92 -5.37
CA PRO A 135 -20.14 -6.92 -5.14
C PRO A 135 -20.90 -7.66 -6.24
N GLU A 136 -22.00 -8.32 -5.87
CA GLU A 136 -22.91 -8.94 -6.85
C GLU A 136 -23.66 -7.85 -7.66
N PRO A 137 -23.84 -8.04 -8.99
CA PRO A 137 -24.49 -7.06 -9.86
C PRO A 137 -25.99 -6.92 -9.56
N GLY A 138 -26.58 -5.76 -9.89
CA GLY A 138 -28.04 -5.57 -9.95
C GLY A 138 -28.72 -4.98 -8.71
N ARG A 139 -27.99 -4.63 -7.65
CA ARG A 139 -28.55 -3.90 -6.50
C ARG A 139 -28.22 -2.41 -6.61
N ARG A 140 -29.25 -1.56 -6.52
CA ARG A 140 -29.11 -0.09 -6.46
C ARG A 140 -28.26 0.23 -5.23
N GLU A 141 -27.04 0.72 -5.41
CA GLU A 141 -26.17 1.12 -4.31
C GLU A 141 -26.69 2.46 -3.73
N PRO A 142 -27.30 2.52 -2.54
CA PRO A 142 -26.97 3.64 -1.66
C PRO A 142 -25.46 3.48 -1.41
N GLY A 143 -24.66 4.46 -1.85
CA GLY A 143 -23.20 4.36 -1.90
C GLY A 143 -22.68 3.63 -0.65
N PRO A 144 -21.94 2.52 -0.81
CA PRO A 144 -21.78 1.55 0.27
C PRO A 144 -21.22 2.26 1.52
N PRO A 145 -21.69 1.91 2.74
CA PRO A 145 -20.97 2.31 3.94
C PRO A 145 -19.53 1.89 3.74
N LEU A 146 -18.62 2.86 3.74
CA LEU A 146 -17.29 2.67 3.16
C LEU A 146 -16.58 1.52 3.88
N LEU A 147 -16.49 0.35 3.24
CA LEU A 147 -15.98 -0.88 3.84
C LEU A 147 -14.62 -0.59 4.48
N THR A 148 -14.48 -0.72 5.79
CA THR A 148 -13.18 -0.49 6.43
C THR A 148 -12.44 -1.82 6.49
N PRO A 149 -11.22 -1.93 5.94
CA PRO A 149 -10.46 -3.19 5.96
C PRO A 149 -10.33 -3.79 7.37
N ARG A 150 -10.13 -2.94 8.38
CA ARG A 150 -10.06 -3.34 9.81
C ARG A 150 -11.33 -4.04 10.31
N ASP A 151 -12.50 -3.72 9.76
CA ASP A 151 -13.78 -4.30 10.18
C ASP A 151 -14.03 -5.67 9.54
N LEU A 152 -13.36 -5.94 8.44
CA LEU A 152 -13.42 -7.21 7.72
C LEU A 152 -12.27 -8.15 8.11
N LEU A 153 -11.29 -7.63 8.84
CA LEU A 153 -10.18 -8.40 9.36
C LEU A 153 -10.73 -9.43 10.37
N PRO A 154 -10.48 -10.73 10.18
CA PRO A 154 -10.87 -11.75 11.15
C PRO A 154 -10.18 -11.46 12.48
N GLU A 155 -10.84 -11.69 13.62
CA GLU A 155 -10.15 -11.65 14.91
C GLU A 155 -9.00 -12.67 14.89
N SER A 156 -7.82 -12.26 15.35
CA SER A 156 -6.72 -13.18 15.61
C SER A 156 -7.13 -14.08 16.77
N SER A 157 -7.75 -15.23 16.49
CA SER A 157 -7.96 -16.25 17.51
C SER A 157 -6.62 -16.91 17.79
N ASP A 158 -6.24 -17.04 19.07
CA ASP A 158 -5.03 -17.76 19.50
C ASP A 158 -4.95 -19.19 18.93
N ASP A 159 -6.10 -19.78 18.56
CA ASP A 159 -6.23 -21.12 17.95
C ASP A 159 -5.84 -21.21 16.46
N GLN A 160 -5.69 -20.09 15.74
CA GLN A 160 -5.28 -20.10 14.33
C GLN A 160 -4.02 -19.27 14.16
N ALA A 161 -2.88 -19.96 14.01
CA ALA A 161 -1.54 -19.39 13.74
C ALA A 161 -1.40 -18.68 12.38
N VAL A 162 -2.51 -18.30 11.75
CA VAL A 162 -2.55 -17.66 10.44
C VAL A 162 -2.85 -16.17 10.61
N ALA A 163 -1.92 -15.33 10.19
CA ALA A 163 -2.18 -13.90 10.06
C ALA A 163 -2.98 -13.62 8.78
N TYR A 164 -3.90 -12.66 8.85
CA TYR A 164 -4.72 -12.27 7.69
C TYR A 164 -4.47 -10.83 7.31
N ALA A 165 -4.69 -10.55 6.03
CA ALA A 165 -4.80 -9.21 5.50
C ALA A 165 -6.07 -9.01 4.67
N VAL A 166 -6.55 -7.77 4.69
CA VAL A 166 -7.69 -7.31 3.93
C VAL A 166 -7.27 -6.07 3.16
N GLN A 167 -7.56 -6.04 1.87
CA GLN A 167 -7.42 -4.87 1.02
C GLN A 167 -8.78 -4.49 0.44
N VAL A 168 -9.11 -3.21 0.48
CA VAL A 168 -10.29 -2.64 -0.18
C VAL A 168 -9.82 -1.60 -1.18
N VAL A 169 -10.06 -1.88 -2.46
CA VAL A 169 -9.70 -0.99 -3.57
C VAL A 169 -10.97 -0.34 -4.10
N HIS A 170 -11.03 0.99 -4.07
CA HIS A 170 -12.05 1.78 -4.73
C HIS A 170 -11.48 2.43 -5.97
N HIS A 171 -12.22 2.44 -7.07
CA HIS A 171 -11.81 3.09 -8.30
C HIS A 171 -12.97 3.84 -8.92
N ALA A 172 -12.76 5.13 -9.17
CA ALA A 172 -13.63 5.93 -9.99
C ALA A 172 -12.91 6.22 -11.31
N GLY A 173 -13.55 5.86 -12.43
CA GLY A 173 -13.00 6.10 -13.76
C GLY A 173 -13.12 7.57 -14.17
N VAL A 174 -12.61 7.86 -15.37
CA VAL A 174 -12.77 9.18 -16.02
C VAL A 174 -14.24 9.51 -16.23
N ASP A 175 -15.03 8.53 -16.67
CA ASP A 175 -16.48 8.62 -16.79
C ASP A 175 -17.14 8.58 -15.40
N ARG A 176 -17.62 9.75 -14.95
CA ARG A 176 -18.26 9.94 -13.64
C ARG A 176 -19.74 9.59 -13.61
N SER A 177 -20.33 9.23 -14.75
CA SER A 177 -21.71 8.72 -14.79
C SER A 177 -21.82 7.34 -14.12
N GLN A 178 -20.72 6.61 -14.06
CA GLN A 178 -20.63 5.31 -13.40
C GLN A 178 -20.23 5.48 -11.93
N PRO A 179 -20.88 4.76 -11.00
CA PRO A 179 -20.47 4.78 -9.60
C PRO A 179 -19.06 4.19 -9.44
N PRO A 180 -18.30 4.61 -8.41
CA PRO A 180 -17.02 4.01 -8.09
C PRO A 180 -17.13 2.50 -7.89
N ARG A 181 -16.25 1.74 -8.54
CA ARG A 181 -16.17 0.29 -8.39
C ARG A 181 -15.34 -0.08 -7.17
N VAL A 182 -15.69 -1.19 -6.52
CA VAL A 182 -14.97 -1.72 -5.36
C VAL A 182 -14.53 -3.16 -5.56
N TRP A 183 -13.31 -3.47 -5.12
CA TRP A 183 -12.79 -4.82 -4.98
C TRP A 183 -12.36 -5.04 -3.53
N LEU A 184 -12.54 -6.26 -3.06
CA LEU A 184 -12.11 -6.73 -1.76
C LEU A 184 -11.15 -7.90 -1.96
N THR A 185 -9.90 -7.75 -1.51
CA THR A 185 -8.95 -8.86 -1.52
C THR A 185 -8.73 -9.34 -0.09
N LEU A 186 -8.95 -10.64 0.13
CA LEU A 186 -8.65 -11.32 1.38
C LEU A 186 -7.38 -12.13 1.17
N GLN A 187 -6.44 -12.04 2.09
CA GLN A 187 -5.17 -12.76 2.00
C GLN A 187 -4.86 -13.46 3.31
N ALA A 188 -4.55 -14.76 3.24
CA ALA A 188 -3.95 -15.50 4.33
C ALA A 188 -2.43 -15.38 4.18
N LEU A 189 -1.77 -14.86 5.21
CA LEU A 189 -0.34 -14.62 5.21
C LEU A 189 0.40 -15.88 5.65
N ARG A 190 1.55 -16.13 5.04
CA ARG A 190 2.45 -17.19 5.50
C ARG A 190 3.10 -16.77 6.81
N THR A 191 3.11 -17.69 7.77
CA THR A 191 3.79 -17.56 9.06
C THR A 191 4.88 -18.62 9.15
N ALA A 192 5.75 -18.53 10.17
CA ALA A 192 6.76 -19.57 10.39
C ALA A 192 6.12 -20.96 10.62
N GLU A 193 4.94 -20.97 11.25
CA GLU A 193 4.19 -22.18 11.59
C GLU A 193 3.38 -22.71 10.40
N ILE A 194 2.80 -21.81 9.57
CA ILE A 194 1.94 -22.18 8.45
C ILE A 194 2.45 -21.49 7.18
N HIS A 195 3.16 -22.26 6.34
CA HIS A 195 3.76 -21.76 5.09
C HIS A 195 3.41 -22.61 3.87
N ALA A 196 2.93 -23.85 4.05
CA ALA A 196 2.53 -24.73 2.96
C ALA A 196 1.26 -24.20 2.25
N ASP A 197 1.27 -24.20 0.91
CA ASP A 197 0.19 -23.62 0.11
C ASP A 197 -1.18 -24.24 0.42
N GLU A 198 -1.25 -25.54 0.69
CA GLU A 198 -2.51 -26.25 1.00
C GLU A 198 -3.16 -25.73 2.28
N ASP A 199 -2.38 -25.60 3.36
CA ASP A 199 -2.86 -25.10 4.66
C ASP A 199 -3.28 -23.63 4.56
N VAL A 200 -2.49 -22.81 3.86
CA VAL A 200 -2.78 -21.39 3.66
C VAL A 200 -4.04 -21.22 2.79
N CYS A 201 -4.22 -22.04 1.76
CA CYS A 201 -5.43 -22.05 0.92
C CYS A 201 -6.67 -22.45 1.72
N ALA A 202 -6.57 -23.50 2.56
CA ALA A 202 -7.68 -23.93 3.42
C ALA A 202 -8.06 -22.84 4.44
N ALA A 203 -7.08 -22.19 5.05
CA ALA A 203 -7.30 -21.06 5.94
C ALA A 203 -7.97 -19.87 5.22
N LEU A 204 -7.52 -19.54 4.01
CA LEU A 204 -8.12 -18.50 3.18
C LEU A 204 -9.58 -18.82 2.82
N ALA A 205 -9.87 -20.04 2.36
CA ALA A 205 -11.23 -20.45 1.98
C ALA A 205 -12.22 -20.29 3.14
N ASN A 206 -11.80 -20.66 4.36
CA ASN A 206 -12.59 -20.48 5.57
C ASN A 206 -12.88 -19.01 5.88
N VAL A 207 -11.87 -18.14 5.77
CA VAL A 207 -12.03 -16.69 6.01
C VAL A 207 -12.90 -16.05 4.94
N VAL A 208 -12.71 -16.40 3.66
CA VAL A 208 -13.54 -15.89 2.55
C VAL A 208 -15.01 -16.22 2.80
N ARG A 209 -15.33 -17.46 3.20
CA ARG A 209 -16.69 -17.87 3.55
C ARG A 209 -17.26 -17.05 4.72
N ARG A 210 -16.47 -16.83 5.78
CA ARG A 210 -16.87 -16.05 6.98
C ARG A 210 -17.17 -14.60 6.61
N VAL A 211 -16.28 -13.96 5.86
CA VAL A 211 -16.42 -12.56 5.42
C VAL A 211 -17.59 -12.39 4.47
N ARG A 212 -17.77 -13.28 3.47
CA ARG A 212 -18.95 -13.27 2.58
C ARG A 212 -20.26 -13.41 3.36
N ARG A 213 -20.31 -14.28 4.37
CA ARG A 213 -21.49 -14.42 5.25
C ARG A 213 -21.76 -13.14 6.03
N LYS A 214 -20.73 -12.49 6.58
CA LYS A 214 -20.84 -11.21 7.30
C LYS A 214 -21.38 -10.11 6.38
N LEU A 215 -20.80 -9.99 5.18
CA LEU A 215 -21.19 -9.02 4.16
C LEU A 215 -22.63 -9.23 3.66
N ARG A 216 -23.04 -10.48 3.41
CA ARG A 216 -24.43 -10.82 3.05
C ARG A 216 -25.42 -10.42 4.14
N ARG A 217 -25.12 -10.66 5.41
CA ARG A 217 -25.97 -10.22 6.54
C ARG A 217 -26.09 -8.70 6.63
N ALA A 218 -25.04 -7.97 6.25
CA ALA A 218 -25.03 -6.51 6.17
C ALA A 218 -25.69 -5.96 4.88
N GLY A 219 -26.31 -6.81 4.06
CA GLY A 219 -27.00 -6.39 2.83
C GLY A 219 -26.07 -6.11 1.64
N MET A 220 -24.78 -6.46 1.73
CA MET A 220 -23.78 -6.22 0.69
C MET A 220 -23.18 -7.56 0.24
N PRO A 221 -23.87 -8.39 -0.55
CA PRO A 221 -23.30 -9.67 -0.99
C PRO A 221 -22.10 -9.46 -1.92
N PHE A 222 -21.04 -10.24 -1.70
CA PHE A 222 -19.84 -10.28 -2.53
C PHE A 222 -19.64 -11.70 -3.11
N ARG A 223 -19.21 -11.75 -4.36
CA ARG A 223 -18.82 -12.99 -5.06
C ARG A 223 -17.31 -13.02 -5.32
N THR A 224 -16.76 -14.23 -5.43
CA THR A 224 -15.40 -14.46 -5.92
C THR A 224 -15.34 -14.22 -7.43
N LEU A 225 -14.16 -13.91 -7.94
CA LEU A 225 -13.89 -13.70 -9.35
C LEU A 225 -13.21 -14.93 -9.97
N SER A 226 -13.49 -15.17 -11.25
CA SER A 226 -12.72 -16.13 -12.07
C SER A 226 -11.32 -15.58 -12.41
N ASP A 227 -10.50 -16.39 -13.08
CA ASP A 227 -9.20 -15.99 -13.63
C ASP A 227 -9.33 -14.79 -14.57
N GLN A 228 -10.19 -14.88 -15.58
CA GLN A 228 -10.41 -13.87 -16.61
C GLN A 228 -10.96 -12.58 -16.01
N GLU A 229 -11.88 -12.69 -15.04
CA GLU A 229 -12.43 -11.52 -14.34
C GLU A 229 -11.39 -10.82 -13.46
N THR A 230 -10.52 -11.59 -12.81
CA THR A 230 -9.46 -11.06 -11.94
C THR A 230 -8.36 -10.41 -12.76
N LEU A 231 -7.79 -11.13 -13.73
CA LEU A 231 -6.74 -10.63 -14.61
C LEU A 231 -7.23 -9.48 -15.49
N GLY A 232 -8.47 -9.55 -15.98
CA GLY A 232 -9.13 -8.45 -16.66
C GLY A 232 -9.31 -7.22 -15.77
N SER A 233 -9.62 -7.40 -14.47
CA SER A 233 -9.67 -6.30 -13.50
C SER A 233 -8.29 -5.65 -13.30
N TYR A 234 -7.21 -6.44 -13.23
CA TYR A 234 -5.85 -5.92 -13.13
C TYR A 234 -5.48 -5.11 -14.37
N ALA A 235 -5.71 -5.66 -15.56
CA ALA A 235 -5.43 -4.99 -16.82
C ALA A 235 -6.21 -3.67 -16.99
N ALA A 236 -7.50 -3.68 -16.62
CA ALA A 236 -8.35 -2.51 -16.67
C ALA A 236 -7.93 -1.44 -15.66
N LEU A 237 -7.61 -1.81 -14.42
CA LEU A 237 -7.16 -0.88 -13.39
C LEU A 237 -5.80 -0.26 -13.72
N ALA A 238 -4.86 -1.01 -14.31
CA ALA A 238 -3.57 -0.48 -14.72
C ALA A 238 -3.60 0.23 -16.09
N HIS A 239 -4.76 0.27 -16.76
CA HIS A 239 -4.92 0.85 -18.09
C HIS A 239 -3.96 0.25 -19.15
N VAL A 240 -3.59 -1.03 -19.01
CA VAL A 240 -2.73 -1.73 -19.98
C VAL A 240 -3.52 -2.38 -21.11
N ASN A 241 -4.86 -2.44 -20.96
CA ASN A 241 -5.79 -2.94 -21.95
C ASN A 241 -5.89 -2.06 -23.21
N ALA A 242 -6.59 -2.56 -24.24
CA ALA A 242 -6.87 -1.85 -25.48
C ALA A 242 -5.60 -1.31 -26.18
N GLY A 243 -4.60 -2.19 -26.34
CA GLY A 243 -3.34 -1.87 -27.02
C GLY A 243 -2.34 -1.04 -26.21
N ARG A 244 -2.59 -0.82 -24.92
CA ARG A 244 -1.70 -0.04 -24.03
C ARG A 244 -0.72 -0.92 -23.25
N GLY A 245 -0.31 -2.03 -23.84
CA GLY A 245 0.62 -3.01 -23.25
C GLY A 245 2.03 -2.47 -23.04
N ARG A 246 2.40 -1.37 -23.70
CA ARG A 246 3.67 -0.67 -23.48
C ARG A 246 3.67 0.02 -22.12
N VAL A 247 4.47 -0.50 -21.20
CA VAL A 247 4.59 0.07 -19.86
C VAL A 247 5.99 0.62 -19.61
N ARG A 248 6.05 1.73 -18.85
CA ARG A 248 7.31 2.37 -18.50
C ARG A 248 7.23 3.07 -17.15
N GLU A 249 8.31 3.02 -16.38
CA GLU A 249 8.50 3.82 -15.18
C GLU A 249 9.55 4.90 -15.43
N ASP A 250 9.15 6.16 -15.25
CA ASP A 250 10.07 7.26 -15.02
C ASP A 250 10.01 7.64 -13.53
N TRP A 251 10.95 8.46 -13.08
CA TRP A 251 11.07 8.79 -11.65
C TRP A 251 9.76 9.32 -11.05
N TRP A 252 9.00 10.09 -11.81
CA TRP A 252 7.77 10.72 -11.33
C TRP A 252 6.50 9.95 -11.69
N HIS A 253 6.55 8.99 -12.61
CA HIS A 253 5.32 8.38 -13.12
C HIS A 253 5.53 6.93 -13.55
N TRP A 254 4.50 6.12 -13.36
CA TRP A 254 4.30 4.92 -14.16
C TRP A 254 3.46 5.26 -15.39
N GLN A 255 3.71 4.62 -16.53
CA GLN A 255 3.01 4.86 -17.78
C GLN A 255 2.50 3.54 -18.36
N SER A 256 1.28 3.56 -18.89
CA SER A 256 0.72 2.51 -19.73
C SER A 256 0.14 3.12 -21.01
N GLY A 257 0.85 2.93 -22.12
CA GLY A 257 0.61 3.68 -23.35
C GLY A 257 0.62 5.20 -23.07
N PRO A 258 -0.45 5.95 -23.44
CA PRO A 258 -0.53 7.39 -23.20
C PRO A 258 -0.94 7.76 -21.76
N ILE A 259 -1.29 6.78 -20.91
CA ILE A 259 -1.83 7.04 -19.57
C ILE A 259 -0.69 7.14 -18.57
N ARG A 260 -0.57 8.29 -17.91
CA ARG A 260 0.36 8.51 -16.80
C ARG A 260 -0.32 8.22 -15.48
N HIS A 261 0.39 7.55 -14.59
CA HIS A 261 -0.03 7.19 -13.25
C HIS A 261 0.93 7.84 -12.25
N ALA A 262 0.39 8.60 -11.31
CA ALA A 262 1.12 9.02 -10.12
C ALA A 262 0.51 8.32 -8.90
N THR A 263 1.37 7.84 -8.01
CA THR A 263 0.98 7.07 -6.82
C THR A 263 1.51 7.76 -5.57
N PHE A 264 0.70 7.73 -4.52
CA PHE A 264 0.93 8.46 -3.29
C PHE A 264 0.61 7.56 -2.10
N ARG A 265 1.50 7.51 -1.12
CA ARG A 265 1.19 6.96 0.20
C ARG A 265 0.45 8.04 1.01
N LEU A 266 -0.60 7.66 1.72
CA LEU A 266 -1.38 8.56 2.55
C LEU A 266 -0.88 8.48 4.00
N ASP A 267 0.04 9.38 4.35
CA ASP A 267 0.67 9.39 5.68
C ASP A 267 -0.29 10.03 6.69
N GLY A 268 -0.32 9.53 7.92
CA GLY A 268 -1.31 9.94 8.93
C GLY A 268 -2.62 9.15 8.87
N TRP A 269 -2.82 8.31 7.84
CA TRP A 269 -4.03 7.47 7.70
C TRP A 269 -4.42 6.65 8.95
N PRO A 270 -3.49 5.98 9.67
CA PRO A 270 -3.85 5.18 10.85
C PRO A 270 -4.49 5.99 11.99
N ALA A 271 -4.26 7.30 12.04
CA ALA A 271 -4.81 8.19 13.07
C ALA A 271 -6.24 8.65 12.77
N LEU A 272 -6.75 8.40 11.55
CA LEU A 272 -8.10 8.82 11.17
C LEU A 272 -9.17 7.99 11.87
N SER A 273 -10.23 8.67 12.31
CA SER A 273 -11.47 7.99 12.68
C SER A 273 -12.11 7.33 11.45
N ARG A 274 -12.95 6.31 11.66
CA ARG A 274 -13.66 5.62 10.57
C ARG A 274 -14.44 6.58 9.68
N GLN A 275 -15.13 7.56 10.29
CA GLN A 275 -15.94 8.52 9.56
C GLN A 275 -15.07 9.50 8.75
N ALA A 276 -13.96 9.97 9.31
CA ALA A 276 -13.02 10.85 8.62
C ALA A 276 -12.36 10.14 7.43
N GLY A 277 -11.89 8.90 7.63
CA GLY A 277 -11.32 8.08 6.54
C GLY A 277 -12.35 7.77 5.45
N ALA A 278 -13.60 7.46 5.83
CA ALA A 278 -14.67 7.22 4.88
C ALA A 278 -15.01 8.48 4.04
N ARG A 279 -15.02 9.64 4.68
CA ARG A 279 -15.24 10.93 4.02
C ARG A 279 -14.10 11.28 3.07
N LEU A 280 -12.85 11.13 3.52
CA LEU A 280 -11.66 11.41 2.70
C LEU A 280 -11.66 10.57 1.42
N VAL A 281 -11.92 9.26 1.47
CA VAL A 281 -11.98 8.45 0.24
C VAL A 281 -13.05 8.96 -0.72
N ARG A 282 -14.25 9.32 -0.25
CA ARG A 282 -15.29 9.87 -1.12
C ARG A 282 -14.85 11.16 -1.80
N TRP A 283 -14.20 12.05 -1.05
CA TRP A 283 -13.65 13.29 -1.60
C TRP A 283 -12.56 13.02 -2.62
N LEU A 284 -11.58 12.16 -2.33
CA LEU A 284 -10.51 11.81 -3.26
C LEU A 284 -11.06 11.20 -4.56
N LEU A 285 -12.04 10.31 -4.48
CA LEU A 285 -12.66 9.69 -5.66
C LEU A 285 -13.42 10.70 -6.52
N ALA A 286 -13.91 11.81 -5.94
CA ALA A 286 -14.69 12.85 -6.61
C ALA A 286 -13.88 14.10 -7.01
N ALA A 287 -12.68 14.28 -6.48
CA ALA A 287 -11.96 15.56 -6.49
C ALA A 287 -11.61 16.08 -7.89
N ALA A 288 -11.24 15.20 -8.82
CA ALA A 288 -10.57 15.61 -10.05
C ALA A 288 -11.30 15.15 -11.32
N PRO A 289 -11.78 16.07 -12.18
CA PRO A 289 -12.31 15.71 -13.49
C PRO A 289 -11.21 15.13 -14.40
N ASP A 290 -11.60 14.36 -15.40
CA ASP A 290 -10.70 13.79 -16.42
C ASP A 290 -9.52 12.95 -15.90
N THR A 291 -9.67 12.44 -14.69
CA THR A 291 -8.72 11.50 -14.08
C THR A 291 -9.46 10.27 -13.62
N ALA A 292 -8.81 9.12 -13.73
CA ALA A 292 -9.19 7.93 -13.01
C ALA A 292 -8.48 7.95 -11.65
N VAL A 293 -9.23 7.71 -10.58
CA VAL A 293 -8.72 7.75 -9.21
C VAL A 293 -8.93 6.40 -8.56
N THR A 294 -7.87 5.80 -8.04
CA THR A 294 -7.91 4.57 -7.26
C THR A 294 -7.43 4.83 -5.85
N VAL A 295 -8.21 4.46 -4.85
CA VAL A 295 -7.82 4.47 -3.43
C VAL A 295 -7.84 3.05 -2.90
N SER A 296 -6.66 2.57 -2.52
CA SER A 296 -6.47 1.27 -1.88
C SER A 296 -6.25 1.47 -0.39
N ARG A 297 -6.94 0.69 0.44
CA ARG A 297 -6.77 0.67 1.89
C ARG A 297 -6.53 -0.75 2.33
N THR A 298 -5.53 -0.96 3.19
CA THR A 298 -5.19 -2.28 3.71
C THR A 298 -5.30 -2.30 5.24
N ALA A 299 -5.63 -3.45 5.79
CA ALA A 299 -5.43 -3.77 7.20
C ALA A 299 -4.88 -5.20 7.29
N HIS A 300 -3.87 -5.43 8.14
CA HIS A 300 -3.31 -6.75 8.33
C HIS A 300 -2.80 -6.97 9.75
N HIS A 301 -2.81 -8.23 10.19
CA HIS A 301 -2.11 -8.63 11.40
C HIS A 301 -0.62 -8.77 11.14
N SER A 302 0.20 -8.41 12.12
CA SER A 302 1.64 -8.68 12.05
C SER A 302 1.89 -10.20 12.12
N PRO A 303 2.54 -10.82 11.12
CA PRO A 303 2.89 -12.24 11.16
C PRO A 303 3.88 -12.57 12.28
N THR A 304 4.64 -11.58 12.75
CA THR A 304 5.73 -11.74 13.73
C THR A 304 5.37 -11.25 15.12
N ALA A 305 4.18 -10.65 15.29
CA ALA A 305 3.70 -10.17 16.58
C ALA A 305 2.19 -10.46 16.72
N PRO A 306 1.81 -11.71 17.02
CA PRO A 306 0.42 -12.07 17.28
C PRO A 306 -0.19 -11.19 18.39
N GLY A 307 -1.46 -10.81 18.23
CA GLY A 307 -2.18 -9.95 19.18
C GLY A 307 -1.84 -8.45 19.13
N ALA A 308 -0.86 -8.02 18.32
CA ALA A 308 -0.60 -6.61 18.09
C ALA A 308 -1.76 -5.92 17.36
N GLU A 309 -1.93 -4.61 17.57
CA GLU A 309 -2.90 -3.82 16.80
C GLU A 309 -2.67 -3.99 15.29
N PRO A 310 -3.74 -4.21 14.49
CA PRO A 310 -3.61 -4.34 13.05
C PRO A 310 -2.95 -3.11 12.41
N VAL A 311 -2.01 -3.36 11.51
CA VAL A 311 -1.39 -2.32 10.71
C VAL A 311 -2.36 -1.91 9.62
N VAL A 312 -2.66 -0.61 9.52
CA VAL A 312 -3.55 -0.05 8.50
C VAL A 312 -2.76 0.92 7.64
N SER A 313 -2.96 0.89 6.32
CA SER A 313 -2.36 1.88 5.42
C SER A 313 -3.28 2.19 4.24
N ALA A 314 -2.95 3.26 3.50
CA ALA A 314 -3.68 3.64 2.30
C ALA A 314 -2.74 4.21 1.23
N VAL A 315 -3.07 3.89 -0.02
CA VAL A 315 -2.36 4.35 -1.22
C VAL A 315 -3.38 4.91 -2.20
N LEU A 316 -3.07 6.08 -2.74
CA LEU A 316 -3.82 6.77 -3.77
C LEU A 316 -3.07 6.65 -5.10
N ARG A 317 -3.78 6.39 -6.18
CA ARG A 317 -3.28 6.46 -7.55
C ARG A 317 -4.19 7.34 -8.39
N ILE A 318 -3.58 8.24 -9.14
CA ILE A 318 -4.23 9.10 -10.11
C ILE A 318 -3.70 8.71 -11.48
N ALA A 319 -4.60 8.42 -12.42
CA ALA A 319 -4.26 8.05 -13.79
C ALA A 319 -4.97 8.96 -14.79
N THR A 320 -4.23 9.50 -15.76
CA THR A 320 -4.79 10.38 -16.80
C THR A 320 -3.90 10.42 -18.04
N SER A 321 -4.48 10.69 -19.20
CA SER A 321 -3.75 11.03 -20.43
C SER A 321 -3.34 12.51 -20.50
N ARG A 322 -3.81 13.35 -19.56
CA ARG A 322 -3.65 14.81 -19.58
C ARG A 322 -2.72 15.31 -18.46
N PRO A 323 -1.47 15.72 -18.76
CA PRO A 323 -0.49 16.11 -17.74
C PRO A 323 -0.94 17.27 -16.83
N GLU A 324 -1.66 18.24 -17.39
CA GLU A 324 -2.23 19.37 -16.66
C GLU A 324 -3.33 18.93 -15.69
N ALA A 325 -4.15 17.96 -16.08
CA ALA A 325 -5.18 17.38 -15.21
C ALA A 325 -4.55 16.64 -14.03
N LEU A 326 -3.41 15.97 -14.24
CA LEU A 326 -2.68 15.31 -13.17
C LEU A 326 -2.19 16.31 -12.12
N THR A 327 -1.61 17.43 -12.56
CA THR A 327 -1.07 18.45 -11.64
C THR A 327 -2.18 19.08 -10.81
N ALA A 328 -3.29 19.48 -11.46
CA ALA A 328 -4.46 20.03 -10.77
C ALA A 328 -5.05 19.02 -9.77
N ALA A 329 -5.23 17.75 -10.18
CA ALA A 329 -5.75 16.70 -9.33
C ALA A 329 -4.90 16.48 -8.07
N VAL A 330 -3.57 16.51 -8.20
CA VAL A 330 -2.66 16.38 -7.06
C VAL A 330 -2.82 17.54 -6.09
N THR A 331 -2.85 18.78 -6.59
CA THR A 331 -3.04 19.97 -5.74
C THR A 331 -4.37 19.94 -4.97
N ASP A 332 -5.46 19.56 -5.62
CA ASP A 332 -6.77 19.47 -4.99
C ASP A 332 -6.82 18.34 -3.94
N MET A 333 -6.24 17.18 -4.25
CA MET A 333 -6.19 16.05 -3.32
C MET A 333 -5.26 16.30 -2.13
N GLU A 334 -4.14 17.00 -2.32
CA GLU A 334 -3.28 17.45 -1.23
C GLU A 334 -4.04 18.36 -0.28
N ARG A 335 -4.81 19.32 -0.81
CA ARG A 335 -5.66 20.20 0.00
C ARG A 335 -6.67 19.40 0.82
N LEU A 336 -7.44 18.53 0.18
CA LEU A 336 -8.48 17.71 0.83
C LEU A 336 -7.91 16.76 1.90
N ALA A 337 -6.72 16.19 1.66
CA ALA A 337 -6.08 15.31 2.63
C ALA A 337 -5.56 16.07 3.85
N ASN A 338 -4.94 17.24 3.62
CA ASN A 338 -4.40 18.08 4.69
C ASN A 338 -5.48 18.57 5.65
N GLU A 339 -6.72 18.79 5.17
CA GLU A 339 -7.88 19.17 6.01
C GLU A 339 -8.19 18.15 7.12
N VAL A 340 -7.78 16.89 6.96
CA VAL A 340 -7.97 15.82 7.95
C VAL A 340 -6.64 15.30 8.52
N GLY A 341 -5.54 16.03 8.33
CA GLY A 341 -4.22 15.66 8.85
C GLY A 341 -3.55 14.51 8.11
N VAL A 342 -3.93 14.26 6.85
CA VAL A 342 -3.25 13.28 5.98
C VAL A 342 -2.39 14.00 4.97
N THR A 343 -1.15 13.55 4.80
CA THR A 343 -0.24 14.10 3.78
C THR A 343 -0.05 13.11 2.63
N LEU A 344 -0.14 13.59 1.39
CA LEU A 344 0.17 12.80 0.20
C LEU A 344 1.68 12.73 -0.02
N ASN A 345 2.25 11.55 0.16
CA ASN A 345 3.67 11.30 -0.07
C ASN A 345 3.86 10.57 -1.40
N ARG A 346 4.28 11.31 -2.43
CA ARG A 346 4.47 10.77 -3.78
C ARG A 346 5.53 9.67 -3.78
N LEU A 347 5.22 8.54 -4.40
CA LEU A 347 6.08 7.37 -4.51
C LEU A 347 7.05 7.49 -5.69
N ASP A 348 7.78 8.61 -5.75
CA ASP A 348 8.78 8.85 -6.79
C ASP A 348 9.83 7.71 -6.80
N GLY A 349 10.15 7.20 -7.98
CA GLY A 349 11.03 6.04 -8.20
C GLY A 349 10.45 4.70 -7.73
N GLN A 350 9.18 4.68 -7.32
CA GLN A 350 8.48 3.48 -6.82
C GLN A 350 7.02 3.41 -7.29
N HIS A 351 6.70 4.04 -8.42
CA HIS A 351 5.35 4.09 -8.93
C HIS A 351 4.79 2.72 -9.27
N VAL A 352 5.62 1.78 -9.72
CA VAL A 352 5.23 0.37 -9.90
C VAL A 352 4.79 -0.32 -8.61
N HIS A 353 5.41 0.01 -7.47
CA HIS A 353 5.01 -0.53 -6.17
C HIS A 353 3.72 0.13 -5.70
N GLY A 354 3.56 1.43 -5.95
CA GLY A 354 2.27 2.11 -5.75
C GLY A 354 1.16 1.59 -6.66
N LEU A 355 1.50 1.22 -7.90
CA LEU A 355 0.59 0.58 -8.85
C LEU A 355 0.14 -0.77 -8.28
N ALA A 356 1.09 -1.63 -7.90
CA ALA A 356 0.83 -2.91 -7.27
C ALA A 356 -0.06 -2.77 -6.02
N ALA A 357 0.26 -1.83 -5.12
CA ALA A 357 -0.53 -1.55 -3.91
C ALA A 357 -1.95 -1.03 -4.19
N THR A 358 -2.24 -0.59 -5.43
CA THR A 358 -3.57 -0.15 -5.87
C THR A 358 -4.27 -1.14 -6.80
N LEU A 359 -3.65 -2.28 -7.10
CA LEU A 359 -4.31 -3.44 -7.70
C LEU A 359 -4.84 -4.35 -6.57
N PRO A 360 -5.94 -5.09 -6.79
CA PRO A 360 -6.50 -6.01 -5.79
C PRO A 360 -5.67 -7.30 -5.64
N VAL A 361 -4.35 -7.19 -5.39
CA VAL A 361 -3.38 -8.30 -5.30
C VAL A 361 -2.97 -8.65 -3.87
N GLY A 362 -3.60 -8.03 -2.86
CA GLY A 362 -3.29 -8.23 -1.44
C GLY A 362 -2.31 -7.19 -0.91
N ILE A 363 -1.62 -7.50 0.19
CA ILE A 363 -0.65 -6.58 0.78
C ILE A 363 0.57 -6.45 -0.12
N VAL A 364 0.89 -5.21 -0.45
CA VAL A 364 2.13 -4.81 -1.08
C VAL A 364 2.58 -3.56 -0.36
N GLU A 365 3.70 -3.62 0.35
CA GLU A 365 4.25 -2.45 1.02
C GLU A 365 5.19 -1.71 0.05
N PRO A 366 4.84 -0.48 -0.39
CA PRO A 366 5.80 0.37 -1.08
C PRO A 366 6.92 0.78 -0.10
N SER A 367 8.16 0.83 -0.59
CA SER A 367 9.38 0.91 0.25
C SER A 367 9.87 2.31 0.63
#